data_AF-A0A0R3RNA8-F1
#
_entry.id   AF-A0A0R3RNA8-F1
#
_cell.length_a   1.000
_cell.length_b   1.000
_cell.length_c   1.000
_cell.angle_alpha   90.00
_cell.angle_beta   90.00
_cell.angle_gamma   90.00
#
_symmetry.space_group_name_H-M   'P 1'
#
loop_
_entity.id
_entity.type
_entity.pdbx_description
1 polymer ?
#
loop_
_entity_poly.entity_id
_entity_poly.type
_entity_poly.pdbx_seq_one_letter_code
_entity_poly.pdbx_strand_id
1 'polypeptide(L)'
;MSCIDRYSEFSDYDAITISSSSTAVSSVFLRLEQTLINVELNRGPKGFGFSIRGGQEFDSMPLFVLRIAEDGPAALDGRLKVGDQLMEINGQSTRGMTHSNAIQIIKQYPIVRLLIRRPQGF
;
A
#
# COMPACT_ATOMS: atom_id res chain seq x y z
N MET A 1 -16.69 17.85 21.02
CA MET A 1 -15.49 17.25 21.64
C MET A 1 -15.94 16.00 22.38
N SER A 2 -15.38 14.81 22.22
CA SER A 2 -14.00 14.42 22.00
C SER A 2 -13.89 13.08 21.25
N CYS A 3 -12.73 12.90 20.58
CA CYS A 3 -12.05 11.71 20.04
C CYS A 3 -12.71 10.33 20.24
N ILE A 4 -12.88 9.51 19.18
CA ILE A 4 -11.88 8.52 18.70
C ILE A 4 -11.39 7.67 19.88
N ASP A 5 -11.83 6.42 20.03
CA ASP A 5 -11.22 5.28 19.34
C ASP A 5 -12.24 4.21 18.87
N ARG A 6 -12.38 4.07 17.55
CA ARG A 6 -12.68 2.78 16.92
C ARG A 6 -11.37 2.25 16.31
N TYR A 7 -10.56 1.60 17.13
CA TYR A 7 -9.42 0.81 16.69
C TYR A 7 -9.47 -0.52 17.44
N SER A 8 -10.38 -1.41 17.02
CA SER A 8 -10.58 -2.71 17.67
C SER A 8 -10.28 -3.92 16.78
N GLU A 9 -9.60 -3.77 15.64
CA GLU A 9 -9.40 -4.92 14.72
C GLU A 9 -8.01 -5.04 14.06
N PHE A 10 -6.96 -4.43 14.61
CA PHE A 10 -5.60 -4.63 14.08
C PHE A 10 -4.58 -4.86 15.20
N SER A 11 -4.55 -6.08 15.75
CA SER A 11 -3.29 -6.66 16.24
C SER A 11 -3.38 -8.18 16.30
N ASP A 12 -3.12 -8.83 15.16
CA ASP A 12 -2.68 -10.23 15.10
C ASP A 12 -1.18 -10.32 14.71
N TYR A 13 -0.46 -9.19 14.70
CA TYR A 13 0.96 -9.13 14.32
C TYR A 13 1.93 -9.39 15.49
N ASP A 14 1.43 -9.63 16.71
CA ASP A 14 2.26 -9.87 17.90
C ASP A 14 2.03 -11.28 18.48
N ALA A 15 2.60 -12.31 17.86
CA ALA A 15 2.97 -13.56 18.56
C ALA A 15 3.86 -14.49 17.71
N ILE A 16 5.06 -14.06 17.32
CA ILE A 16 6.14 -15.02 17.04
C ILE A 16 6.89 -15.24 18.35
N THR A 17 6.55 -16.32 19.06
CA THR A 17 7.30 -16.74 20.26
C THR A 17 8.65 -17.28 19.83
N ILE A 18 9.70 -16.56 20.22
CA ILE A 18 11.10 -16.74 19.83
C ILE A 18 11.72 -17.87 20.67
N SER A 19 12.21 -18.94 20.04
CA SER A 19 13.20 -19.85 20.65
C SER A 19 14.55 -19.76 19.92
N SER A 20 15.41 -18.94 20.52
CA SER A 20 16.87 -19.04 20.65
C SER A 20 17.68 -19.84 19.61
N SER A 21 17.96 -19.26 18.43
CA SER A 21 19.23 -19.52 17.72
C SER A 21 19.63 -18.29 16.89
N SER A 22 20.74 -17.66 17.28
CA SER A 22 21.11 -16.27 16.98
C SER A 22 21.49 -15.97 15.52
N THR A 23 21.73 -16.98 14.67
CA THR A 23 22.10 -16.77 13.26
C THR A 23 20.89 -16.79 12.33
N ALA A 24 19.91 -17.65 12.61
CA ALA A 24 18.68 -17.74 11.82
C ALA A 24 17.81 -16.49 11.98
N VAL A 25 17.73 -15.94 13.20
CA VAL A 25 17.01 -14.69 13.47
C VAL A 25 17.58 -13.51 12.68
N SER A 26 18.90 -13.39 12.48
CA SER A 26 19.45 -12.32 11.65
C SER A 26 19.06 -12.49 10.18
N SER A 27 19.13 -13.70 9.62
CA SER A 27 18.78 -13.92 8.20
C SER A 27 17.27 -13.80 7.89
N VAL A 28 16.40 -14.11 8.86
CA VAL A 28 14.94 -13.97 8.72
C VAL A 28 14.50 -12.53 8.99
N PHE A 29 15.06 -11.87 10.00
CA PHE A 29 14.76 -10.48 10.34
C PHE A 29 15.25 -9.51 9.24
N LEU A 30 16.40 -9.79 8.61
CA LEU A 30 16.88 -9.02 7.45
C LEU A 30 16.08 -9.27 6.16
N ARG A 31 15.20 -10.28 6.10
CA ARG A 31 14.27 -10.52 4.99
C ARG A 31 12.91 -9.80 5.15
N LEU A 32 12.59 -9.30 6.34
CA LEU A 32 11.27 -8.77 6.67
C LEU A 32 11.19 -7.25 6.86
N GLU A 33 12.24 -6.51 6.48
CA GLU A 33 12.21 -5.05 6.35
C GLU A 33 11.37 -4.66 5.12
N GLN A 34 10.08 -5.00 5.13
CA GLN A 34 9.10 -4.53 4.17
C GLN A 34 9.05 -3.00 4.29
N THR A 35 9.56 -2.29 3.30
CA THR A 35 9.57 -0.83 3.34
C THR A 35 8.15 -0.33 3.11
N LEU A 36 7.53 0.17 4.17
CA LEU A 36 6.27 0.92 4.10
C LEU A 36 6.56 2.37 3.74
N ILE A 37 5.87 2.90 2.73
CA ILE A 37 6.09 4.26 2.23
C ILE A 37 4.75 4.96 2.15
N ASN A 38 4.69 6.16 2.73
CA ASN A 38 3.56 7.07 2.58
C ASN A 38 3.79 7.96 1.36
N VAL A 39 2.82 7.99 0.46
CA VAL A 39 2.84 8.83 -0.75
C VAL A 39 1.58 9.69 -0.77
N GLU A 40 1.75 10.99 -0.95
CA GLU A 40 0.64 11.93 -1.16
C GLU A 40 0.82 12.56 -2.54
N LEU A 41 -0.19 12.43 -3.41
CA LEU A 41 -0.15 12.98 -4.77
C LEU A 41 -1.29 13.96 -4.99
N ASN A 42 -0.98 15.07 -5.64
CA ASN A 42 -1.97 16.00 -6.18
C ASN A 42 -2.39 15.55 -7.58
N ARG A 43 -3.68 15.71 -7.89
CA ARG A 43 -4.24 15.36 -9.19
C ARG A 43 -3.76 16.32 -10.27
N GLY A 44 -3.17 15.78 -11.32
CA GLY A 44 -2.87 16.51 -12.54
C GLY A 44 -4.04 16.50 -13.54
N PRO A 45 -3.90 17.17 -14.69
CA PRO A 45 -4.96 17.27 -15.71
C PRO A 45 -5.46 15.91 -16.23
N LYS A 46 -4.58 14.89 -16.24
CA LYS A 46 -4.87 13.52 -16.69
C LYS A 46 -5.03 12.53 -15.53
N GLY A 47 -5.19 13.00 -14.30
CA GLY A 47 -5.24 12.17 -13.09
C GLY A 47 -3.92 12.14 -12.32
N PHE A 48 -3.68 11.08 -11.55
CA PHE A 48 -2.50 10.95 -10.69
C PHE A 48 -1.27 10.32 -11.36
N GLY A 49 -1.42 9.83 -12.61
CA GLY A 49 -0.28 9.29 -13.37
C GLY A 49 0.16 7.89 -12.97
N PHE A 50 -0.73 7.07 -12.38
CA PHE A 50 -0.49 5.64 -12.15
C PHE A 50 -1.75 4.82 -12.45
N SER A 51 -1.57 3.52 -12.66
CA SER A 51 -2.66 2.54 -12.74
C SER A 51 -2.44 1.41 -11.74
N ILE A 52 -3.52 0.72 -11.40
CA ILE A 52 -3.49 -0.42 -10.46
C ILE A 52 -3.99 -1.69 -11.14
N ARG A 53 -3.68 -2.85 -10.54
CA ARG A 53 -4.23 -4.17 -10.84
C ARG A 53 -4.61 -4.90 -9.55
N GLY A 54 -5.27 -6.04 -9.66
CA GLY A 54 -5.77 -6.80 -8.51
C GLY A 54 -7.11 -6.28 -8.01
N GLY A 55 -7.53 -6.75 -6.85
CA GLY A 55 -8.87 -6.54 -6.29
C GLY A 55 -9.45 -7.86 -5.81
N GLN A 56 -10.40 -7.77 -4.88
CA GLN A 56 -11.04 -8.94 -4.26
C GLN A 56 -11.67 -9.91 -5.28
N GLU A 57 -12.17 -9.39 -6.39
CA GLU A 57 -12.80 -10.14 -7.48
C GLU A 57 -11.81 -10.94 -8.36
N PHE A 58 -10.50 -10.75 -8.16
CA PHE A 58 -9.44 -11.45 -8.88
C PHE A 58 -8.73 -12.43 -7.94
N ASP A 59 -9.43 -13.47 -7.47
CA ASP A 59 -8.90 -14.47 -6.53
C ASP A 59 -8.33 -13.84 -5.23
N SER A 60 -8.98 -12.79 -4.72
CA SER A 60 -8.51 -12.02 -3.55
C SER A 60 -7.11 -11.42 -3.71
N MET A 61 -6.69 -11.17 -4.95
CA MET A 61 -5.39 -10.57 -5.25
C MET A 61 -5.28 -9.16 -4.63
N PRO A 62 -4.20 -8.84 -3.89
CA PRO A 62 -3.97 -7.49 -3.40
C PRO A 62 -3.86 -6.46 -4.53
N LEU A 63 -4.07 -5.19 -4.20
CA LEU A 63 -3.90 -4.10 -5.17
C LEU A 63 -2.43 -3.76 -5.37
N PHE A 64 -1.99 -3.67 -6.62
CA PHE A 64 -0.62 -3.32 -6.98
C PHE A 64 -0.58 -2.21 -8.02
N VAL A 65 0.47 -1.37 -7.96
CA VAL A 65 0.79 -0.44 -9.05
C VAL A 65 1.21 -1.23 -10.28
N LEU A 66 0.47 -1.05 -11.37
CA LEU A 66 0.73 -1.72 -12.65
C LEU A 66 1.63 -0.88 -13.56
N ARG A 67 1.36 0.43 -13.68
CA ARG A 67 2.10 1.35 -14.53
C ARG A 67 2.20 2.71 -13.86
N ILE A 68 3.31 3.40 -14.14
CA ILE A 68 3.47 4.83 -13.88
C ILE A 68 3.57 5.54 -15.23
N ALA A 69 2.81 6.61 -15.40
CA ALA A 69 2.85 7.43 -16.61
C ALA A 69 4.04 8.38 -16.53
N GLU A 70 4.86 8.37 -17.58
CA GLU A 70 5.87 9.41 -17.83
C GLU A 70 5.20 10.79 -17.76
N ASP A 71 5.84 11.73 -17.07
CA ASP A 71 5.36 13.09 -16.79
C ASP A 71 4.07 13.20 -15.93
N GLY A 72 3.58 12.09 -15.36
CA GLY A 72 2.45 12.10 -14.43
C GLY A 72 2.86 12.53 -13.02
N PRO A 73 1.91 12.99 -12.16
CA PRO A 73 2.21 13.35 -10.77
C PRO A 73 2.95 12.26 -9.98
N ALA A 74 2.58 10.99 -10.16
CA ALA A 74 3.28 9.86 -9.54
C ALA A 74 4.75 9.72 -9.98
N ALA A 75 5.05 9.97 -11.26
CA ALA A 75 6.42 9.94 -11.76
C ALA A 75 7.25 11.12 -11.22
N LEU A 76 6.65 12.31 -11.17
CA LEU A 76 7.29 13.52 -10.67
C LEU A 76 7.59 13.45 -9.16
N ASP A 77 6.72 12.84 -8.37
CA ASP A 77 6.98 12.57 -6.95
C ASP A 77 8.07 11.49 -6.77
N GLY A 78 8.08 10.48 -7.62
CA GLY A 78 9.16 9.48 -7.72
C GLY A 78 9.20 8.43 -6.60
N ARG A 79 8.38 8.57 -5.54
CA ARG A 79 8.35 7.59 -4.45
C ARG A 79 7.54 6.35 -4.79
N LEU A 80 6.51 6.46 -5.63
CA LEU A 80 5.72 5.32 -6.11
C LEU A 80 6.47 4.58 -7.22
N LYS A 81 6.45 3.24 -7.22
CA LYS A 81 7.08 2.38 -8.24
C LYS A 81 6.12 1.29 -8.72
N VAL A 82 6.35 0.81 -9.94
CA VAL A 82 5.64 -0.36 -10.47
C VAL A 82 5.94 -1.58 -9.58
N GLY A 83 4.90 -2.34 -9.26
CA GLY A 83 4.99 -3.50 -8.38
C GLY A 83 4.80 -3.20 -6.89
N ASP A 84 4.73 -1.92 -6.48
CA ASP A 84 4.36 -1.57 -5.12
C ASP A 84 2.93 -2.05 -4.81
N GLN A 85 2.73 -2.64 -3.63
CA GLN A 85 1.42 -3.04 -3.16
C GLN A 85 0.74 -1.87 -2.43
N LEU A 86 -0.52 -1.60 -2.73
CA LEU A 86 -1.32 -0.63 -2.01
C LEU A 86 -1.91 -1.30 -0.76
N MET A 87 -1.54 -0.80 0.41
CA MET A 87 -2.05 -1.24 1.71
C MET A 87 -3.23 -0.39 2.16
N GLU A 88 -3.18 0.91 1.88
CA GLU A 88 -4.26 1.86 2.18
C GLU A 88 -4.44 2.91 1.08
N ILE A 89 -5.68 3.39 0.93
CA ILE A 89 -6.04 4.52 0.08
C ILE A 89 -6.85 5.49 0.94
N ASN A 90 -6.32 6.70 1.16
CA ASN A 90 -6.91 7.75 2.01
C ASN A 90 -7.26 7.24 3.43
N GLY A 91 -6.39 6.42 4.01
CA GLY A 91 -6.56 5.83 5.35
C GLY A 91 -7.54 4.66 5.42
N GLN A 92 -8.06 4.19 4.28
CA GLN A 92 -8.88 2.98 4.22
C GLN A 92 -8.04 1.79 3.78
N SER A 93 -8.09 0.71 4.55
CA SER A 93 -7.42 -0.55 4.19
C SER A 93 -7.93 -1.08 2.85
N THR A 94 -7.01 -1.56 2.02
CA THR A 94 -7.34 -2.20 0.73
C THR A 94 -7.68 -3.69 0.85
N ARG A 95 -7.60 -4.28 2.05
CA ARG A 95 -7.93 -5.69 2.28
C ARG A 95 -9.40 -5.95 1.94
N GLY A 96 -9.67 -6.92 1.07
CA GLY A 96 -11.03 -7.23 0.64
C GLY A 96 -11.65 -6.18 -0.31
N MET A 97 -10.90 -5.15 -0.71
CA MET A 97 -11.39 -4.10 -1.58
C MET A 97 -11.46 -4.58 -3.02
N THR A 98 -12.58 -4.33 -3.70
CA THR A 98 -12.69 -4.59 -5.13
C THR A 98 -11.88 -3.57 -5.94
N HIS A 99 -11.49 -3.94 -7.15
CA HIS A 99 -10.80 -3.03 -8.06
C HIS A 99 -11.61 -1.76 -8.31
N SER A 100 -12.90 -1.93 -8.58
CA SER A 100 -13.81 -0.82 -8.88
C SER A 100 -13.95 0.15 -7.69
N ASN A 101 -14.02 -0.37 -6.46
CA ASN A 101 -14.09 0.46 -5.25
C ASN A 101 -12.79 1.27 -5.06
N ALA A 102 -11.63 0.63 -5.22
CA ALA A 102 -10.35 1.33 -5.15
C ALA A 102 -10.25 2.47 -6.16
N ILE A 103 -10.65 2.21 -7.42
CA ILE A 103 -10.69 3.23 -8.47
C ILE A 103 -11.65 4.37 -8.12
N GLN A 104 -12.82 4.06 -7.55
CA GLN A 104 -13.79 5.07 -7.13
C GLN A 104 -13.21 5.99 -6.05
N ILE A 105 -12.59 5.43 -4.99
CA ILE A 105 -11.97 6.21 -3.91
C ILE A 105 -10.84 7.08 -4.44
N ILE A 106 -9.93 6.53 -5.27
CA ILE A 106 -8.85 7.29 -5.89
C ILE A 106 -9.43 8.45 -6.72
N LYS A 107 -10.48 8.18 -7.52
CA LYS A 107 -11.08 9.18 -8.41
C LYS A 107 -11.89 10.25 -7.67
N GLN A 108 -12.35 10.00 -6.46
CA GLN A 108 -13.24 10.91 -5.73
C GLN A 108 -12.55 12.19 -5.25
N TYR A 109 -11.24 12.17 -4.97
CA TYR A 109 -10.53 13.28 -4.33
C TYR A 109 -9.48 13.93 -5.24
N PRO A 110 -9.19 15.24 -5.05
CA PRO A 110 -8.12 15.93 -5.77
C PRO A 110 -6.72 15.55 -5.24
N ILE A 111 -6.64 15.02 -4.02
CA ILE A 111 -5.42 14.51 -3.39
C ILE A 111 -5.67 13.05 -3.03
N VAL A 112 -4.67 12.19 -3.25
CA VAL A 112 -4.70 10.80 -2.81
C VAL A 112 -3.50 10.51 -1.90
N ARG A 113 -3.77 9.89 -0.76
CA ARG A 113 -2.78 9.38 0.19
C ARG A 113 -2.73 7.87 0.09
N LEU A 114 -1.55 7.33 -0.18
CA LEU A 114 -1.32 5.90 -0.33
C LEU A 114 -0.33 5.46 0.75
N LEU A 115 -0.68 4.39 1.45
CA LEU A 115 0.30 3.60 2.17
C LEU A 115 0.67 2.42 1.27
N ILE A 116 1.93 2.32 0.88
CA ILE A 116 2.41 1.24 0.03
C ILE A 116 3.41 0.35 0.75
N ARG A 117 3.48 -0.90 0.29
CA ARG A 117 4.53 -1.84 0.65
C ARG A 117 5.38 -2.14 -0.58
N ARG A 118 6.69 -1.95 -0.46
CA ARG A 118 7.66 -2.32 -1.48
C ARG A 118 8.34 -3.66 -1.14
N PRO A 119 8.22 -4.70 -1.98
CA PRO A 119 9.01 -5.91 -1.80
C PRO A 119 10.50 -5.61 -2.05
N GLN A 120 11.36 -5.99 -1.10
CA GLN A 120 12.82 -5.92 -1.23
C GLN A 120 13.31 -7.16 -1.99
N GLY A 121 13.75 -6.97 -3.23
CA GLY A 121 14.41 -7.99 -4.03
C GLY A 121 13.49 -9.06 -4.64
N PHE A 122 13.84 -9.49 -5.86
CA PHE A 122 13.60 -10.85 -6.34
C PHE A 122 14.94 -11.58 -6.28
#